data_AF-A0A1X6YC03-F1
#
_entry.id   AF-A0A1X6YC03-F1
#
_cell.length_a   1.000
_cell.length_b   1.000
_cell.length_c   1.000
_cell.angle_alpha   90.00
_cell.angle_beta   90.00
_cell.angle_gamma   90.00
#
_symmetry.space_group_name_H-M   'P 1'
#
loop_
_entity.id
_entity.type
_entity.pdbx_description
1 polymer ?
#
loop_
_entity_poly.entity_id
_entity_poly.type
_entity_poly.pdbx_seq_one_letter_code
_entity_poly.pdbx_strand_id
1 'polypeptide(L)' 'MPDGPSRGELVFRLAFSLGGLALVAAVVAVRGVANSAALVEVIGIAGVFFGATALWSAWRLWTHR' A
#
# COMPACT_ATOMS: atom_id res chain seq x y z
N MET A 1 -24.74 8.72 7.79
CA MET A 1 -24.34 9.96 7.09
C MET A 1 -23.56 9.57 5.84
N PRO A 2 -23.66 10.26 4.67
CA PRO A 2 -22.89 9.87 3.49
C PRO A 2 -21.45 10.39 3.62
N ASP A 3 -20.78 10.02 4.70
CA ASP A 3 -19.49 10.60 5.06
C ASP A 3 -18.41 9.74 4.44
N GLY A 4 -18.03 10.09 3.20
CA GLY A 4 -16.82 9.58 2.60
C GLY A 4 -15.61 9.88 3.50
N PRO A 5 -14.53 9.09 3.42
CA PRO A 5 -13.35 9.26 4.26
C PRO A 5 -12.82 10.68 4.21
N SER A 6 -12.51 11.23 5.38
CA SER A 6 -11.98 12.58 5.50
C SER A 6 -10.64 12.71 4.76
N ARG A 7 -10.28 13.93 4.35
CA ARG A 7 -8.96 14.18 3.71
C ARG A 7 -7.79 13.70 4.58
N GLY A 8 -7.88 13.88 5.91
CA GLY A 8 -6.85 13.40 6.84
C GLY A 8 -6.70 11.87 6.83
N GLU A 9 -7.81 11.14 6.80
CA GLU A 9 -7.82 9.69 6.72
C GLU A 9 -7.25 9.18 5.38
N LEU A 10 -7.58 9.83 4.27
CA LEU A 10 -7.02 9.51 2.95
C LEU A 10 -5.50 9.70 2.91
N VAL A 11 -4.99 10.80 3.47
CA VAL A 11 -3.55 11.06 3.56
C VAL A 11 -2.86 10.04 4.45
N PHE A 12 -3.45 9.71 5.61
CA PHE A 12 -2.91 8.68 6.51
C PHE A 12 -2.85 7.31 5.80
N ARG A 13 -3.94 6.89 5.16
CA ARG A 13 -3.99 5.62 4.40
C ARG A 13 -2.97 5.59 3.28
N LEU A 14 -2.79 6.70 2.56
CA LEU A 14 -1.77 6.83 1.52
C LEU A 14 -0.35 6.70 2.10
N ALA A 15 -0.03 7.48 3.15
CA ALA A 15 1.29 7.45 3.79
C ALA A 15 1.60 6.06 4.37
N PHE A 16 0.64 5.44 5.04
CA PHE A 16 0.78 4.08 5.59
C PHE A 16 1.01 3.04 4.49
N SER A 17 0.26 3.12 3.39
CA SER A 17 0.40 2.19 2.27
C SER A 17 1.73 2.37 1.55
N LEU A 18 2.20 3.61 1.38
CA LEU A 18 3.54 3.90 0.84
C LEU A 18 4.64 3.38 1.76
N GLY A 19 4.49 3.53 3.07
CA GLY A 19 5.40 2.95 4.06
C GLY A 19 5.45 1.42 3.97
N GLY A 20 4.29 0.76 3.90
CA GLY A 20 4.19 -0.69 3.73
C GLY A 20 4.85 -1.17 2.44
N LEU A 21 4.59 -0.51 1.32
CA LEU A 21 5.24 -0.78 0.03
C LEU A 21 6.76 -0.59 0.07
N ALA A 22 7.23 0.48 0.72
CA ALA A 22 8.66 0.73 0.86
C ALA A 22 9.35 -0.36 1.69
N LEU A 23 8.71 -0.84 2.76
CA LEU A 23 9.22 -1.94 3.56
C LEU A 23 9.23 -3.26 2.79
N VAL A 24 8.17 -3.56 2.03
CA VAL A 24 8.12 -4.74 1.15
C VAL A 24 9.25 -4.68 0.12
N ALA A 25 9.43 -3.55 -0.55
CA ALA A 25 10.49 -3.34 -1.53
C ALA A 25 11.89 -3.47 -0.89
N ALA A 26 12.09 -2.90 0.30
CA ALA A 26 13.35 -3.01 1.03
C ALA A 26 13.66 -4.45 1.43
N VAL A 27 12.66 -5.21 1.90
CA VAL A 27 12.82 -6.64 2.21
C VAL A 27 13.22 -7.42 0.97
N VAL A 28 12.56 -7.19 -0.16
CA VAL A 28 12.88 -7.85 -1.44
C VAL A 28 14.29 -7.47 -1.90
N ALA A 29 14.69 -6.21 -1.77
CA ALA A 29 16.00 -5.74 -2.19
C ALA A 29 17.15 -6.30 -1.32
N VAL A 30 16.94 -6.43 -0.01
CA VAL A 30 17.98 -6.87 0.94
C VAL A 30 18.05 -8.39 1.04
N ARG A 31 16.90 -9.06 1.11
CA ARG A 31 16.82 -10.51 1.38
C ARG A 31 16.54 -11.33 0.13
N GLY A 32 16.19 -10.69 -0.98
CA GLY A 32 15.61 -11.36 -2.13
C GLY A 32 14.21 -11.91 -1.82
N VAL A 33 13.57 -12.46 -2.84
CA VAL A 33 12.45 -13.36 -2.64
C VAL A 33 13.07 -14.73 -2.39
N ALA A 34 13.17 -15.15 -1.14
CA ALA A 34 13.64 -16.50 -0.82
C ALA A 34 12.79 -17.51 -1.62
N ASN A 35 13.38 -18.64 -2.03
CA ASN A 35 12.73 -19.72 -2.81
C ASN A 35 11.54 -20.41 -2.09
N SER A 36 10.87 -19.75 -1.15
CA SER A 36 9.64 -20.19 -0.53
C SER A 36 8.44 -19.54 -1.21
N ALA A 37 7.56 -20.38 -1.76
CA ALA A 37 6.28 -19.96 -2.33
C ALA A 37 5.47 -19.07 -1.37
N ALA A 38 5.53 -19.37 -0.06
CA ALA A 38 4.86 -18.59 0.97
C ALA A 38 5.36 -17.12 1.04
N LEU A 39 6.65 -16.85 0.83
CA LEU A 39 7.15 -15.46 0.83
C LEU A 39 6.66 -14.70 -0.40
N VAL A 40 6.63 -15.37 -1.56
CA VAL A 40 6.07 -14.81 -2.80
C VAL A 40 4.60 -14.43 -2.60
N GLU A 41 3.81 -15.32 -1.99
CA GLU A 41 2.39 -15.05 -1.71
C GLU A 41 2.21 -13.88 -0.77
N VAL A 42 2.96 -13.82 0.34
CA VAL A 42 2.85 -12.73 1.31
C VAL A 42 3.28 -11.41 0.70
N ILE A 43 4.39 -11.36 -0.04
CA ILE A 43 4.87 -10.15 -0.73
C ILE A 43 3.88 -9.73 -1.81
N GLY A 44 3.35 -10.68 -2.57
CA GLY A 44 2.37 -10.45 -3.63
C GLY A 44 1.08 -9.86 -3.07
N ILE A 45 0.49 -10.49 -2.05
CA ILE A 45 -0.74 -10.01 -1.40
C ILE A 45 -0.49 -8.66 -0.73
N ALA A 46 0.62 -8.50 0.00
CA ALA A 46 0.96 -7.21 0.62
C ALA A 46 1.15 -6.11 -0.42
N GLY A 47 1.88 -6.40 -1.50
CA GLY A 47 2.12 -5.46 -2.60
C GLY A 47 0.83 -5.04 -3.30
N VAL A 48 -0.08 -6.00 -3.58
CA VAL A 48 -1.39 -5.70 -4.17
C VAL A 48 -2.26 -4.91 -3.20
N PHE A 49 -2.30 -5.29 -1.92
CA PHE A 49 -3.14 -4.62 -0.92
C PHE A 49 -2.69 -3.18 -0.67
N PHE A 50 -1.39 -2.97 -0.40
CA PHE A 50 -0.82 -1.64 -0.20
C PHE A 50 -0.82 -0.83 -1.49
N GLY A 51 -0.52 -1.44 -2.64
CA GLY A 51 -0.56 -0.78 -3.95
C GLY A 51 -1.95 -0.30 -4.34
N ALA A 52 -2.96 -1.16 -4.25
CA ALA A 52 -4.34 -0.80 -4.56
C ALA A 52 -4.86 0.27 -3.61
N THR A 53 -4.54 0.16 -2.31
CA THR A 53 -4.94 1.17 -1.31
C THR A 53 -4.25 2.52 -1.57
N ALA A 54 -2.95 2.52 -1.88
CA ALA A 54 -2.22 3.74 -2.23
C ALA A 54 -2.79 4.40 -3.48
N LEU A 55 -3.01 3.64 -4.57
CA LEU A 55 -3.61 4.17 -5.79
C LEU A 55 -5.00 4.76 -5.53
N TRP A 56 -5.85 4.04 -4.80
CA TRP A 56 -7.21 4.49 -4.50
C TRP A 56 -7.22 5.76 -3.64
N SER A 57 -6.39 5.80 -2.59
CA SER A 57 -6.25 6.98 -1.74
C SER A 57 -5.68 8.17 -2.50
N ALA A 58 -4.67 7.98 -3.35
CA ALA A 58 -4.10 9.04 -4.18
C ALA A 58 -5.12 9.57 -5.21
N TRP A 59 -5.86 8.67 -5.86
CA TRP A 59 -6.92 9.04 -6.81
C TRP A 59 -8.03 9.84 -6.12
N ARG A 60 -8.53 9.37 -4.98
CA ARG A 60 -9.52 10.13 -4.19
C ARG A 60 -8.98 11.47 -3.73
N LEU A 61 -7.72 11.54 -3.29
CA LEU A 61 -7.11 12.80 -2.89
C LEU A 61 -7.05 13.79 -4.06
N TRP A 62 -6.71 13.32 -5.26
CA TRP A 62 -6.61 14.15 -6.46
C TRP A 62 -7.99 14.63 -6.94
N THR A 63 -8.99 13.75 -6.96
CA THR A 63 -10.36 14.11 -7.38
C THR A 63 -11.02 15.09 -6.40
N HIS A 64 -10.64 15.08 -5.12
CA HIS A 64 -11.16 16.00 -4.10
C HIS A 64 -10.29 17.27 -3.92
N ARG A 65 -9.24 17.48 -4.73
CA ARG A 65 -8.43 18.73 -4.74
C ARG A 65 -9.14 19.87 -5.44
#